data_AF-B7MHR4-F1
#
_entry.id   AF-B7MHR4-F1
#
_cell.length_a   1.000
_cell.length_b   1.000
_cell.length_c   1.000
_cell.angle_alpha   90.00
_cell.angle_beta   90.00
_cell.angle_gamma   90.00
#
_symmetry.space_group_name_H-M   'P 1'
#
loop_
_entity.id
_entity.type
_entity.pdbx_description
1 polymer ?
#
loop_
_entity_poly.entity_id
_entity_poly.type
_entity_poly.pdbx_seq_one_letter_code
_entity_poly.pdbx_strand_id
1 'polypeptide(L)'
;MKLQDLNWRRRRNWALKSSTKRKCCVCWVAEMEKEQLIEIANTIMPFGKYKGRRLIDLPEEYLLWFARKDEFPAGKLGELMQITLLIKTEGLTQLVQPLKRPL
;
A
#
# COMPACT_ATOMS: atom_id res chain seq x y z
N MET A 1 -2.93 -37.15 -43.16
CA MET A 1 -4.12 -36.67 -42.43
C MET A 1 -4.39 -37.61 -41.25
N LYS A 2 -3.94 -37.23 -40.05
CA LYS A 2 -4.44 -37.61 -38.70
C LYS A 2 -3.48 -37.08 -37.62
N LEU A 3 -4.06 -36.80 -36.43
CA LEU A 3 -3.43 -36.45 -35.13
C LEU A 3 -3.13 -34.95 -35.02
N GLN A 4 -4.01 -34.06 -34.56
CA GLN A 4 -4.71 -34.00 -33.26
C GLN A 4 -3.80 -34.25 -32.04
N ASP A 5 -3.74 -33.20 -31.23
CA ASP A 5 -3.44 -33.14 -29.80
C ASP A 5 -2.03 -33.50 -29.30
N LEU A 6 -1.67 -32.80 -28.21
CA LEU A 6 -0.49 -32.98 -27.35
C LEU A 6 0.69 -32.01 -27.56
N ASN A 7 0.49 -30.70 -27.40
CA ASN A 7 1.41 -29.93 -26.51
C ASN A 7 0.96 -28.53 -26.04
N TRP A 8 -0.31 -28.33 -25.69
CA TRP A 8 -0.75 -27.12 -24.97
C TRP A 8 -0.23 -27.03 -23.51
N ARG A 9 0.67 -27.94 -23.09
CA ARG A 9 1.27 -28.01 -21.75
C ARG A 9 2.76 -27.67 -21.69
N ARG A 10 3.33 -27.01 -22.70
CA ARG A 10 4.74 -26.54 -22.71
C ARG A 10 4.94 -25.03 -22.99
N ARG A 11 3.89 -24.21 -22.87
CA ARG A 11 4.00 -22.73 -22.88
C ARG A 11 3.85 -22.10 -21.50
N ARG A 12 4.23 -22.81 -20.43
CA ARG A 12 4.22 -22.26 -19.05
C ARG A 12 5.60 -22.09 -18.43
N ASN A 13 6.68 -22.26 -19.18
CA ASN A 13 8.05 -22.15 -18.66
C ASN A 13 8.97 -21.37 -19.59
N TRP A 14 8.65 -20.10 -19.87
CA TRP A 14 9.54 -19.23 -20.65
C TRP A 14 9.38 -17.72 -20.35
N ALA A 15 9.16 -17.35 -19.08
CA ALA A 15 9.21 -15.94 -18.65
C ALA A 15 9.82 -15.76 -17.25
N LEU A 16 10.67 -16.70 -16.83
CA LEU A 16 11.48 -16.60 -15.61
C LEU A 16 12.90 -17.00 -15.98
N LYS A 17 13.60 -16.07 -16.65
CA LYS A 17 15.06 -15.90 -16.57
C LYS A 17 15.49 -14.79 -17.52
N SER A 18 16.33 -13.93 -16.97
CA SER A 18 17.17 -12.93 -17.66
C SER A 18 16.56 -11.53 -17.78
N SER A 19 16.93 -10.64 -16.87
CA SER A 19 17.86 -9.56 -17.23
C SER A 19 18.06 -8.57 -16.09
N THR A 20 19.27 -8.58 -15.54
CA THR A 20 20.10 -7.43 -15.20
C THR A 20 19.43 -6.06 -15.47
N LYS A 21 18.68 -5.55 -14.50
CA LYS A 21 18.28 -4.14 -14.50
C LYS A 21 19.44 -3.32 -13.94
N ARG A 22 20.04 -2.50 -14.81
CA ARG A 22 20.78 -1.30 -14.43
C ARG A 22 20.05 -0.63 -13.27
N LYS A 23 20.78 -0.34 -12.18
CA LYS A 23 20.32 0.52 -11.09
C LYS A 23 20.04 1.92 -11.67
N CYS A 24 18.85 2.09 -12.21
CA CYS A 24 18.21 3.39 -12.32
C CYS A 24 17.66 3.70 -10.92
N CYS A 25 17.89 4.92 -10.42
CA CYS A 25 17.58 5.34 -9.04
C CYS A 25 16.06 5.41 -8.70
N VAL A 26 15.20 4.79 -9.51
CA VAL A 26 13.74 4.93 -9.50
C VAL A 26 13.02 3.58 -9.39
N CYS A 27 13.55 2.65 -8.60
CA CYS A 27 12.93 1.33 -8.37
C CYS A 27 12.23 1.16 -7.00
N TRP A 28 11.83 2.26 -6.34
CA TRP A 28 10.98 2.20 -5.15
C TRP A 28 9.61 2.85 -5.43
N VAL A 29 8.92 2.39 -6.48
CA VAL A 29 7.46 2.55 -6.48
C VAL A 29 6.96 1.39 -5.62
N ALA A 30 6.71 1.70 -4.34
CA ALA A 30 5.88 0.85 -3.51
C ALA A 30 4.59 0.60 -4.29
N GLU A 31 4.36 -0.66 -4.69
CA GLU A 31 3.16 -1.03 -5.42
C GLU A 31 1.99 -0.90 -4.45
N MET A 32 1.34 0.25 -4.49
CA MET A 32 0.19 0.56 -3.65
C MET A 32 -0.98 -0.33 -4.06
N GLU A 33 -1.35 -1.27 -3.20
CA GLU A 33 -2.47 -2.16 -3.45
C GLU A 33 -3.80 -1.48 -3.08
N LYS A 34 -4.85 -1.72 -3.87
CA LYS A 34 -6.19 -1.15 -3.62
C LYS A 34 -6.72 -1.50 -2.23
N GLU A 35 -6.33 -2.67 -1.72
CA GLU A 35 -6.70 -3.18 -0.40
C GLU A 35 -6.16 -2.29 0.73
N GLN A 36 -4.92 -1.77 0.58
CA GLN A 36 -4.33 -0.87 1.57
C GLN A 36 -5.11 0.44 1.69
N LEU A 37 -5.64 0.99 0.59
CA LEU A 37 -6.47 2.20 0.63
C LEU A 37 -7.78 1.98 1.40
N ILE A 38 -8.40 0.81 1.20
CA ILE A 38 -9.60 0.40 1.94
C ILE A 38 -9.27 0.24 3.42
N GLU A 39 -8.12 -0.33 3.74
CA GLU A 39 -7.66 -0.48 5.11
C GLU A 39 -7.35 0.86 5.78
N ILE A 40 -6.68 1.79 5.11
CA ILE A 40 -6.43 3.15 5.62
C ILE A 40 -7.76 3.86 5.93
N ALA A 41 -8.76 3.72 5.06
CA ALA A 41 -10.06 4.35 5.23
C ALA A 41 -10.84 3.81 6.45
N ASN A 42 -10.60 2.56 6.87
CA ASN A 42 -11.44 1.85 7.84
C ASN A 42 -10.70 1.40 9.10
N THR A 43 -9.36 1.39 9.09
CA THR A 43 -8.54 1.01 10.23
C THR A 43 -8.63 2.07 11.32
N ILE A 44 -8.90 1.62 12.53
CA ILE A 44 -9.01 2.44 13.72
C ILE A 44 -7.65 2.50 14.42
N MET A 45 -7.25 3.69 14.85
CA MET A 45 -6.05 3.91 15.62
C MET A 45 -6.19 3.26 17.02
N PRO A 46 -5.31 2.30 17.40
CA PRO A 46 -5.46 1.55 18.66
C PRO A 46 -4.89 2.27 19.90
N PHE A 47 -4.04 3.28 19.72
CA PHE A 47 -3.36 3.99 20.82
C PHE A 47 -3.17 5.48 20.54
N GLY A 48 -2.66 6.19 21.55
CA GLY A 48 -2.33 7.61 21.48
C GLY A 48 -3.53 8.54 21.62
N LYS A 49 -3.33 9.82 21.30
CA LYS A 49 -4.33 10.88 21.48
C LYS A 49 -5.59 10.68 20.63
N TYR A 50 -5.45 10.04 19.46
CA TYR A 50 -6.52 9.83 18.49
C TYR A 50 -7.06 8.40 18.50
N LYS A 51 -6.92 7.68 19.62
CA LYS A 51 -7.48 6.34 19.79
C LYS A 51 -8.97 6.33 19.46
N GLY A 52 -9.41 5.34 18.68
CA GLY A 52 -10.81 5.20 18.27
C GLY A 52 -11.20 5.96 17.01
N ARG A 53 -10.27 6.71 16.39
CA ARG A 53 -10.48 7.36 15.08
C ARG A 53 -9.88 6.55 13.94
N ARG A 54 -10.40 6.74 12.73
CA ARG A 54 -9.84 6.13 11.52
C ARG A 54 -8.53 6.81 11.13
N LEU A 55 -7.62 6.08 10.49
CA LEU A 55 -6.33 6.62 10.06
C LEU A 55 -6.47 7.85 9.15
N ILE A 56 -7.42 7.82 8.21
CA ILE A 56 -7.66 8.94 7.28
C ILE A 56 -8.10 10.24 7.99
N ASP A 57 -8.71 10.11 9.17
CA ASP A 57 -9.21 11.25 9.97
C ASP A 57 -8.15 11.79 10.94
N LEU A 58 -6.95 11.20 10.96
CA LEU A 58 -5.83 11.71 11.75
C LEU A 58 -5.31 13.03 11.18
N PRO A 59 -4.90 13.99 12.02
CA PRO A 59 -4.21 15.19 11.53
C PRO A 59 -2.86 14.83 10.92
N GLU A 60 -2.45 15.58 9.90
CA GLU A 60 -1.17 15.38 9.22
C GLU A 60 0.00 15.59 10.18
N GLU A 61 -0.08 16.62 11.03
CA GLU A 61 0.97 16.97 11.98
C GLU A 61 1.25 15.84 12.97
N TYR A 62 0.22 15.06 13.31
CA TYR A 62 0.34 13.92 14.20
C TYR A 62 1.13 12.79 13.54
N LEU A 63 0.88 12.50 12.25
CA LEU A 63 1.64 11.50 11.49
C LEU A 63 3.07 12.00 11.19
N LEU A 64 3.23 13.29 10.92
CA LEU A 64 4.54 13.90 10.70
C LEU A 64 5.41 13.86 11.96
N TRP A 65 4.81 13.98 13.15
CA TRP A 65 5.52 13.80 14.42
C TRP A 65 6.12 12.39 14.53
N PHE A 66 5.37 11.34 14.16
CA PHE A 66 5.90 9.97 14.09
C PHE A 66 7.02 9.84 13.06
N ALA A 67 6.87 10.43 11.87
CA ALA A 67 7.91 10.41 10.84
C ALA A 67 9.19 11.13 11.27
N ARG A 68 9.07 12.26 11.98
CA ARG A 68 10.23 12.99 12.53
C ARG A 68 10.94 12.22 13.64
N LYS A 69 10.22 11.38 14.37
CA LYS A 69 10.77 10.52 15.43
C LYS A 69 11.23 9.17 14.92
N ASP A 70 10.93 8.82 13.67
CA ASP A 70 11.12 7.48 13.10
C ASP A 70 10.49 6.36 13.97
N GLU A 71 9.41 6.70 14.67
CA GLU A 71 8.76 5.83 15.68
C GLU A 71 7.45 5.21 15.16
N PHE A 72 7.41 4.82 13.88
CA PHE A 72 6.25 4.08 13.39
C PHE A 72 6.21 2.67 14.02
N PRO A 73 5.03 2.21 14.48
CA PRO A 73 4.91 0.87 15.03
C PRO A 73 5.26 -0.18 13.97
N ALA A 74 6.02 -1.20 14.35
CA ALA A 74 6.38 -2.26 13.42
C ALA A 74 5.14 -3.03 12.92
N GLY A 75 5.21 -3.47 11.66
CA GLY A 75 4.16 -4.24 10.99
C GLY A 75 3.13 -3.37 10.27
N LYS A 76 2.00 -4.00 9.95
CA LYS A 76 1.00 -3.45 9.02
C LYS A 76 0.45 -2.08 9.42
N LEU A 77 0.29 -1.81 10.72
CA LEU A 77 -0.22 -0.52 11.18
C LEU A 77 0.75 0.63 10.84
N GLY A 78 2.06 0.43 11.03
CA GLY A 78 3.06 1.45 10.70
C GLY A 78 3.14 1.71 9.21
N GLU A 79 3.07 0.65 8.39
CA GLU A 79 2.99 0.77 6.93
C GLU A 79 1.77 1.61 6.51
N LEU A 80 0.58 1.29 7.04
CA LEU A 80 -0.64 2.05 6.76
C LEU A 80 -0.51 3.52 7.22
N MET A 81 0.14 3.79 8.35
CA MET A 81 0.37 5.15 8.84
C MET A 81 1.32 5.95 7.93
N GLN A 82 2.39 5.32 7.44
CA GLN A 82 3.32 5.94 6.49
C GLN A 82 2.64 6.29 5.18
N ILE A 83 1.83 5.36 4.65
CA ILE A 83 1.05 5.60 3.44
C ILE A 83 0.00 6.69 3.69
N THR A 84 -0.64 6.71 4.86
CA THR A 84 -1.62 7.75 5.23
C THR A 84 -0.95 9.13 5.26
N LEU A 85 0.27 9.22 5.77
CA LEU A 85 1.06 10.46 5.74
C LEU A 85 1.31 10.91 4.30
N LEU A 86 1.78 10.01 3.45
CA LEU A 86 2.02 10.30 2.03
C LEU A 86 0.76 10.81 1.32
N ILE A 87 -0.38 10.15 1.53
CA ILE A 87 -1.67 10.56 0.95
C ILE A 87 -2.07 11.97 1.41
N LYS A 88 -1.74 12.34 2.65
CA LYS A 88 -2.05 13.66 3.20
C LYS A 88 -1.12 14.73 2.66
N THR A 89 0.19 14.48 2.63
CA THR A 89 1.18 15.42 2.09
C THR A 89 0.95 15.72 0.61
N GLU A 90 0.48 14.72 -0.16
CA GLU A 90 0.12 14.87 -1.57
C GLU A 90 -1.29 15.45 -1.79
N GLY A 91 -2.09 15.65 -0.74
CA GLY A 91 -3.45 16.16 -0.85
C GLY A 91 -4.48 15.18 -1.44
N LEU A 92 -4.15 13.89 -1.52
CA LEU A 92 -5.00 12.83 -2.11
C LEU A 92 -6.08 12.29 -1.16
N THR A 93 -6.29 12.93 -0.02
CA THR A 93 -7.25 12.51 1.02
C THR A 93 -8.66 12.31 0.45
N GLN A 94 -9.07 13.14 -0.50
CA GLN A 94 -10.40 13.07 -1.13
C GLN A 94 -10.66 11.76 -1.86
N LEU A 95 -9.62 11.05 -2.33
CA LEU A 95 -9.76 9.76 -3.00
C LEU A 95 -10.07 8.62 -2.01
N VAL A 96 -9.64 8.77 -0.76
CA VAL A 96 -9.79 7.75 0.29
C VAL A 96 -11.09 7.92 1.07
N GLN A 97 -11.56 9.15 1.24
CA GLN A 97 -12.84 9.47 1.91
C GLN A 97 -14.05 8.65 1.42
N PRO A 98 -14.30 8.44 0.10
CA PRO A 98 -15.44 7.65 -0.36
C PRO A 98 -15.33 6.15 -0.05
N LEU A 99 -14.15 5.64 0.32
CA LEU A 99 -13.94 4.23 0.69
C LEU A 99 -14.30 3.93 2.15
N LYS A 100 -14.69 4.96 2.91
CA LYS A 100 -15.14 4.84 4.30
C LYS A 100 -16.45 4.05 4.34
N ARG A 101 -16.42 2.91 5.03
CA ARG A 101 -17.65 2.17 5.34
C ARG A 101 -18.50 2.98 6.32
N PRO A 102 -19.84 2.97 6.22
CA PRO A 102 -20.69 3.49 7.28
C PRO A 102 -20.40 2.72 8.58
N LEU A 103 -20.39 3.43 9.71
CA LEU A 103 -20.25 2.84 11.04
C LEU A 103 -21.57 2.21 11.49
#